data_AF-B1YAY8-F1
#
_entry.id   AF-B1YAY8-F1
#
_cell.length_a   1.000
_cell.length_b   1.000
_cell.length_c   1.000
_cell.angle_alpha   90.00
_cell.angle_beta   90.00
_cell.angle_gamma   90.00
#
_symmetry.space_group_name_H-M   'P 1'
#
loop_
_entity.id
_entity.type
_entity.pdbx_description
1 polymer ?
#
loop_
_entity_poly.entity_id
_entity_poly.type
_entity_poly.pdbx_seq_one_letter_code
_entity_poly.pdbx_strand_id
1 'polypeptide(L)'
;MCEVLARFLVEIVAGAKGNVVSFVVGDVSRWAEAKMRPTKSVVFKVANMCEALLAAGYLEKIGKKYILRRDTPLWAKAKAGDVEGICDVIENAVFNYTKVVK
;
A
#
# COMPACT_ATOMS: atom_id res chain seq x y z
N MET A 1 1.57 11.67 -3.13
CA MET A 1 0.27 10.96 -3.34
C MET A 1 0.33 9.50 -2.91
N CYS A 2 1.45 8.81 -3.17
CA CYS A 2 1.81 7.53 -2.53
C CYS A 2 1.72 7.57 -1.00
N GLU A 3 1.95 8.74 -0.39
CA GLU A 3 1.95 8.95 1.06
C GLU A 3 0.71 8.43 1.78
N VAL A 4 -0.47 8.45 1.14
CA VAL A 4 -1.71 7.92 1.73
C VAL A 4 -1.54 6.43 2.02
N LEU A 5 -1.11 5.67 1.01
CA LEU A 5 -0.89 4.23 1.16
C LEU A 5 0.34 3.97 2.04
N ALA A 6 1.42 4.72 1.88
CA ALA A 6 2.63 4.55 2.67
C ALA A 6 2.38 4.72 4.17
N ARG A 7 1.73 5.82 4.58
CA ARG A 7 1.40 6.09 5.99
C ARG A 7 0.41 5.09 6.55
N PHE A 8 -0.58 4.67 5.75
CA PHE A 8 -1.49 3.59 6.14
C PHE A 8 -0.73 2.28 6.41
N LEU A 9 0.20 1.90 5.53
CA LEU A 9 1.00 0.69 5.69
C LEU A 9 1.89 0.74 6.93
N VAL A 10 2.51 1.88 7.22
CA VAL A 10 3.27 2.09 8.48
C VAL A 10 2.40 1.81 9.69
N GLU A 11 1.19 2.37 9.73
CA GLU A 11 0.30 2.24 10.89
C GLU A 11 -0.23 0.82 11.09
N ILE A 12 -0.70 0.16 10.02
CA ILE A 12 -1.23 -1.20 10.14
C ILE A 12 -0.12 -2.20 10.49
N VAL A 13 1.10 -2.00 10.00
CA VAL A 13 2.26 -2.82 10.36
C VAL A 13 2.71 -2.57 11.80
N ALA A 14 2.69 -1.33 12.28
CA ALA A 14 2.97 -1.00 13.67
C ALA A 14 1.97 -1.68 14.64
N GLY A 15 0.70 -1.78 14.24
CA GLY A 15 -0.34 -2.49 15.00
C GLY A 15 -0.35 -4.02 14.83
N ALA A 16 0.52 -4.58 13.98
CA ALA A 16 0.46 -5.99 13.63
C ALA A 16 1.02 -6.90 14.72
N LYS A 17 0.19 -7.83 15.23
CA LYS A 17 0.61 -8.88 16.18
C LYS A 17 1.20 -10.12 15.51
N GLY A 18 0.95 -10.29 14.21
CA GLY A 18 1.36 -11.47 13.43
C GLY A 18 2.44 -11.17 12.38
N ASN A 19 2.66 -12.15 11.50
CA ASN A 19 3.61 -12.07 10.38
C ASN A 19 2.99 -11.53 9.09
N VAL A 20 1.71 -11.12 9.15
CA VAL A 20 0.92 -10.72 8.00
C VAL A 20 -0.05 -9.62 8.41
N VAL A 21 -0.27 -8.65 7.52
CA VAL A 21 -1.39 -7.72 7.59
C VAL A 21 -2.22 -7.84 6.32
N SER A 22 -3.54 -7.75 6.46
CA SER A 22 -4.46 -7.77 5.32
C SER A 22 -5.34 -6.54 5.34
N PHE A 23 -5.60 -5.96 4.18
CA PHE A 23 -6.43 -4.77 4.04
C PHE A 23 -7.15 -4.75 2.69
N VAL A 24 -8.24 -4.01 2.60
CA VAL A 24 -8.91 -3.69 1.32
C VAL A 24 -8.69 -2.22 0.96
N VAL A 25 -8.91 -1.83 -0.29
CA VAL A 25 -8.85 -0.42 -0.73
C VAL A 25 -9.75 0.48 0.11
N GLY A 26 -10.92 -0.04 0.51
CA GLY A 26 -11.86 0.68 1.38
C GLY A 26 -11.29 1.01 2.77
N ASP A 27 -10.40 0.18 3.33
CA ASP A 27 -9.75 0.46 4.62
C ASP A 27 -8.82 1.67 4.49
N VAL A 28 -8.03 1.70 3.42
CA VAL A 28 -7.13 2.82 3.11
C VAL A 28 -7.92 4.10 2.86
N SER A 29 -9.04 4.03 2.13
CA SER A 29 -9.89 5.20 1.86
C SER A 29 -10.49 5.78 3.14
N ARG A 30 -11.07 4.93 4.00
CA ARG A 30 -11.62 5.35 5.30
C ARG A 30 -10.55 5.95 6.20
N TRP A 31 -9.37 5.33 6.23
CA TRP A 31 -8.23 5.85 6.98
C TRP A 31 -7.80 7.23 6.46
N ALA A 32 -7.72 7.40 5.13
CA ALA A 32 -7.34 8.67 4.50
C ALA A 32 -8.36 9.77 4.79
N GLU A 33 -9.66 9.46 4.73
CA GLU A 33 -10.74 10.38 5.10
C GLU A 33 -10.64 10.82 6.56
N ALA A 34 -10.39 9.89 7.48
CA ALA A 34 -10.28 10.19 8.90
C ALA A 34 -9.04 11.02 9.24
N LYS A 35 -7.88 10.72 8.63
CA LYS A 35 -6.58 11.28 9.05
C LYS A 35 -6.04 12.39 8.16
N MET A 36 -6.30 12.34 6.87
CA MET A 36 -5.71 13.26 5.89
C MET A 36 -6.74 14.19 5.26
N ARG A 37 -8.04 13.85 5.33
CA ARG A 37 -9.17 14.64 4.78
C ARG A 37 -8.91 15.10 3.33
N PRO A 38 -8.63 14.17 2.40
CA PRO A 38 -8.33 14.53 1.02
C PRO A 38 -9.54 15.21 0.37
N THR A 39 -9.28 16.22 -0.46
CA THR A 39 -10.34 16.96 -1.20
C THR A 39 -10.97 16.17 -2.34
N LYS A 40 -10.40 15.02 -2.71
CA LYS A 40 -10.89 14.12 -3.76
C LYS A 40 -10.77 12.67 -3.31
N SER A 41 -11.64 11.80 -3.84
CA SER A 41 -11.57 10.36 -3.60
C SER A 41 -10.21 9.79 -4.03
N VAL A 42 -9.61 8.99 -3.15
CA VAL A 42 -8.32 8.32 -3.38
C VAL A 42 -8.48 6.88 -3.85
N VAL A 43 -9.71 6.35 -3.88
CA VAL A 43 -10.03 4.92 -4.09
C VAL A 43 -9.36 4.36 -5.34
N PHE A 44 -9.60 4.97 -6.51
CA PHE A 44 -9.05 4.48 -7.77
C PHE A 44 -7.52 4.49 -7.79
N LYS A 45 -6.91 5.50 -7.18
CA LYS A 45 -5.45 5.65 -7.15
C LYS A 45 -4.83 4.63 -6.22
N VAL A 46 -5.42 4.43 -5.04
CA VAL A 46 -5.00 3.38 -4.10
C VAL A 46 -5.17 2.01 -4.72
N ALA A 47 -6.30 1.74 -5.41
CA ALA A 47 -6.49 0.49 -6.12
C ALA A 47 -5.37 0.26 -7.14
N ASN A 48 -5.07 1.25 -7.99
CA ASN A 48 -4.00 1.15 -8.98
C ASN A 48 -2.62 0.91 -8.35
N MET A 49 -2.30 1.59 -7.24
CA MET A 49 -1.05 1.37 -6.50
C MET A 49 -0.98 -0.05 -5.92
N CYS A 50 -2.07 -0.57 -5.36
CA CYS A 50 -2.10 -1.92 -4.82
C CYS A 50 -1.97 -3.00 -5.91
N GLU A 51 -2.61 -2.83 -7.06
CA GLU A 51 -2.47 -3.76 -8.19
C GLU A 51 -1.04 -3.72 -8.76
N ALA A 52 -0.41 -2.55 -8.83
CA ALA A 52 0.98 -2.42 -9.25
C ALA A 52 1.95 -3.12 -8.28
N LEU A 53 1.75 -2.92 -6.97
CA LEU A 53 2.53 -3.62 -5.93
C LEU A 53 2.31 -5.14 -5.95
N LEU A 54 1.09 -5.59 -6.23
CA LEU A 54 0.76 -7.00 -6.42
C LEU A 54 1.50 -7.58 -7.63
N ALA A 55 1.45 -6.89 -8.78
CA ALA A 55 2.15 -7.32 -10.00
C ALA A 55 3.67 -7.37 -9.81
N ALA A 56 4.21 -6.47 -8.99
CA ALA A 56 5.63 -6.44 -8.62
C ALA A 56 6.01 -7.44 -7.50
N GLY A 57 5.05 -8.20 -6.96
CA GLY A 57 5.29 -9.22 -5.94
C GLY A 57 5.48 -8.69 -4.51
N TYR A 58 5.20 -7.41 -4.26
CA TYR A 58 5.25 -6.82 -2.92
C TYR A 58 4.00 -7.10 -2.08
N LEU A 59 2.89 -7.42 -2.75
CA LEU A 59 1.62 -7.81 -2.13
C LEU A 59 1.16 -9.14 -2.69
N GLU A 60 0.41 -9.88 -1.89
CA GLU A 60 -0.43 -10.98 -2.33
C GLU A 60 -1.90 -10.56 -2.33
N LYS A 61 -2.77 -11.33 -2.98
CA LYS A 61 -4.21 -11.05 -3.03
C LYS A 61 -5.03 -12.31 -2.75
N ILE A 62 -5.96 -12.21 -1.80
CA ILE A 62 -6.96 -13.23 -1.50
C ILE A 62 -8.34 -12.59 -1.57
N GLY A 63 -9.09 -12.92 -2.63
CA GLY A 63 -10.36 -12.25 -2.95
C GLY A 63 -10.16 -10.75 -3.16
N LYS A 64 -10.79 -9.93 -2.31
CA LYS A 64 -10.66 -8.46 -2.34
C LYS A 64 -9.54 -7.92 -1.44
N LYS A 65 -8.91 -8.77 -0.63
CA LYS A 65 -7.90 -8.37 0.34
C LYS A 65 -6.52 -8.41 -0.27
N TYR A 66 -5.76 -7.35 -0.05
CA TYR A 66 -4.31 -7.33 -0.23
C TYR A 66 -3.65 -7.81 1.04
N ILE A 67 -2.56 -8.54 0.88
CA ILE A 67 -1.82 -9.16 1.94
C ILE A 67 -0.37 -8.71 1.85
N LEU A 68 0.12 -8.12 2.93
CA LEU A 68 1.52 -7.76 3.10
C LEU A 68 2.13 -8.71 4.13
N ARG A 69 3.18 -9.43 3.75
CA ARG A 69 3.90 -10.36 4.62
C ARG A 69 5.16 -9.75 5.20
N ARG A 70 5.56 -10.23 6.38
CA ARG A 70 6.69 -9.72 7.17
C ARG A 70 8.05 -9.82 6.49
N ASP A 71 8.22 -10.80 5.62
CA ASP A 71 9.45 -11.09 4.88
C ASP A 71 9.62 -10.20 3.64
N THR A 72 8.66 -9.33 3.33
CA THR A 72 8.77 -8.43 2.18
C THR A 72 9.60 -7.17 2.49
N PRO A 73 10.34 -6.61 1.51
CA PRO A 73 11.02 -5.33 1.66
C PRO A 73 10.07 -4.19 2.06
N LEU A 74 8.83 -4.24 1.56
CA LEU A 74 7.79 -3.26 1.86
C LEU A 74 7.38 -3.29 3.35
N TRP A 75 7.35 -4.47 3.97
CA TRP A 75 7.13 -4.58 5.42
C TRP A 75 8.28 -3.98 6.22
N ALA A 76 9.53 -4.28 5.85
CA ALA A 76 10.69 -3.76 6.57
C ALA A 76 10.69 -2.23 6.61
N LYS A 77 10.36 -1.59 5.48
CA LYS A 77 10.22 -0.13 5.38
C LYS A 77 9.04 0.40 6.21
N ALA A 78 7.87 -0.24 6.12
CA ALA A 78 6.70 0.12 6.92
C ALA A 78 6.99 0.04 8.43
N LYS A 79 7.68 -1.03 8.88
CA LYS A 79 8.07 -1.21 10.29
C LYS A 79 9.07 -0.15 10.76
N ALA A 80 9.94 0.32 9.87
CA ALA A 80 10.90 1.40 10.16
C ALA A 80 10.26 2.80 10.13
N GLY A 81 8.99 2.93 9.71
CA GLY A 81 8.37 4.23 9.49
C GLY A 81 8.93 4.97 8.27
N ASP A 82 9.61 4.27 7.37
CA ASP A 82 10.26 4.81 6.16
C ASP A 82 9.23 5.13 5.08
N VAL A 83 8.50 6.23 5.26
CA VAL A 83 7.42 6.66 4.34
C VAL A 83 7.98 6.98 2.95
N GLU A 84 9.13 7.65 2.86
CA GLU A 84 9.77 8.00 1.59
C GLU A 84 10.19 6.74 0.83
N GLY A 85 10.87 5.80 1.49
CA GLY A 85 11.26 4.56 0.82
C GLY A 85 10.07 3.67 0.43
N ILE A 86 8.94 3.75 1.13
CA ILE A 86 7.70 3.08 0.68
C ILE A 86 7.15 3.78 -0.57
N CYS A 87 7.14 5.11 -0.58
CA CYS A 87 6.73 5.90 -1.73
C CYS A 87 7.57 5.58 -2.97
N ASP A 88 8.89 5.49 -2.84
CA ASP A 88 9.78 5.09 -3.93
C ASP A 88 9.42 3.72 -4.50
N VAL A 89 9.13 2.74 -3.63
CA VAL A 89 8.71 1.39 -4.05
C VAL A 89 7.39 1.44 -4.81
N ILE A 90 6.41 2.20 -4.30
CA ILE A 90 5.10 2.36 -4.94
C ILE A 90 5.24 3.01 -6.32
N GLU A 91 5.97 4.11 -6.41
CA GLU A 91 6.11 4.87 -7.65
C GLU A 91 6.86 4.07 -8.71
N ASN A 92 7.93 3.37 -8.33
CA ASN A 92 8.62 2.44 -9.23
C ASN A 92 7.72 1.29 -9.70
N ALA A 93 6.93 0.70 -8.79
CA ALA A 93 5.99 -0.36 -9.15
C ALA A 93 4.92 0.15 -10.15
N VAL A 94 4.33 1.33 -9.90
CA VAL A 94 3.33 1.94 -10.80
C VAL A 94 3.95 2.28 -12.16
N PHE A 95 5.15 2.85 -12.18
CA PHE A 95 5.85 3.18 -13.41
C PHE A 95 6.11 1.94 -14.28
N ASN A 96 6.52 0.83 -13.66
CA ASN A 96 6.74 -0.42 -14.40
C ASN A 96 5.42 -1.09 -14.82
N TYR A 97 4.40 -1.06 -13.96
CA TYR A 97 3.09 -1.62 -14.26
C TYR A 97 2.43 -0.96 -15.49
N THR A 98 2.50 0.37 -15.58
CA THR A 98 1.96 1.13 -16.73
C THR A 98 2.67 0.86 -18.06
N LYS A 99 3.90 0.31 -18.04
CA LYS A 99 4.60 -0.09 -19.27
C LYS A 99 4.15 -1.46 -19.79
N VAL A 100 3.71 -2.34 -18.89
CA VAL A 100 3.33 -3.72 -19.20
C VAL A 100 1.85 -3.82 -19.57
N VAL A 101 1.00 -2.97 -18.98
CA VAL A 101 -0.42 -2.85 -19.35
C VAL A 101 -0.55 -1.86 -20.52
N LYS A 102 -0.15 -2.30 -21.72
CA LYS A 102 -0.46 -1.64 -23.00
C LYS A 102 -1.39 -2.50 -23.83
#